data_AF-A0A517TV10-F1
#
_entry.id   AF-A0A517TV10-F1
#
_cell.length_a   1.000
_cell.length_b   1.000
_cell.length_c   1.000
_cell.angle_alpha   90.00
_cell.angle_beta   90.00
_cell.angle_gamma   90.00
#
_symmetry.space_group_name_H-M   'P 1'
#
loop_
_entity.id
_entity.type
_entity.pdbx_description
1 polymer ?
#
loop_
_entity_poly.entity_id
_entity_poly.type
_entity_poly.pdbx_seq_one_letter_code
_entity_poly.pdbx_strand_id
1 'polypeptide(L)'
;MAKTESAVAVEFDTPTNSNVNFAPLQRTVRGRFDLRRDPNAGQLLNRWPEPIPGQVVQFDFASGEGFIVEPLHEERYAAIRERIEALGMKLTKEREAFVLDAATFAYWMAGLIESGDAKLLAGTMPTSVEGKPRTRFHSSEEADPIDKLSAAIERQTQQQNKLLAVLIEAVNKLGK
;
A
#
# COMPACT_ATOMS: atom_id res chain seq x y z
N MET A 1 24.14 -10.16 -16.01
CA MET A 1 22.91 -10.50 -15.27
C MET A 1 21.75 -10.26 -16.20
N ALA A 2 20.92 -11.29 -16.42
CA ALA A 2 19.89 -11.29 -17.46
C ALA A 2 18.94 -10.10 -17.27
N LYS A 3 18.78 -9.29 -18.33
CA LYS A 3 17.67 -8.34 -18.42
C LYS A 3 16.41 -9.19 -18.54
N THR A 4 15.70 -9.38 -17.45
CA THR A 4 14.33 -9.91 -17.49
C THR A 4 13.50 -8.83 -18.17
N GLU A 5 13.14 -9.03 -19.44
CA GLU A 5 12.32 -8.10 -20.25
C GLU A 5 10.95 -7.80 -19.61
N SER A 6 10.60 -8.52 -18.54
CA SER A 6 9.37 -8.42 -17.76
C SER A 6 9.52 -7.64 -16.45
N ALA A 7 10.71 -7.11 -16.12
CA ALA A 7 10.91 -6.35 -14.89
C ALA A 7 10.73 -4.86 -15.14
N VAL A 8 9.81 -4.23 -14.39
CA VAL A 8 9.63 -2.78 -14.39
C VAL A 8 10.21 -2.17 -13.13
N ALA A 9 10.78 -0.97 -13.26
CA ALA A 9 11.24 -0.17 -12.14
C ALA A 9 10.52 1.18 -12.17
N VAL A 10 9.83 1.51 -11.08
CA VAL A 10 9.02 2.73 -10.97
C VAL A 10 9.45 3.51 -9.72
N GLU A 11 9.81 4.77 -9.90
CA GLU A 11 10.06 5.72 -8.80
C GLU A 11 8.75 6.42 -8.42
N PHE A 12 8.51 6.61 -7.13
CA PHE A 12 7.42 7.45 -6.66
C PHE A 12 7.89 8.92 -6.65
N ASP A 13 7.34 9.75 -7.54
CA ASP A 13 7.77 11.14 -7.78
C ASP A 13 6.55 12.06 -7.80
N THR A 14 5.94 12.28 -6.64
CA THR A 14 4.72 13.09 -6.54
C THR A 14 5.01 14.58 -6.80
N PRO A 15 4.11 15.32 -7.48
CA PRO A 15 4.31 16.74 -7.75
C PRO A 15 4.44 17.60 -6.48
N THR A 16 3.90 17.13 -5.36
CA THR A 16 3.77 17.87 -4.10
C THR A 16 4.72 17.41 -3.00
N ASN A 17 5.78 16.66 -3.32
CA ASN A 17 6.73 16.10 -2.33
C ASN A 17 6.05 15.22 -1.27
N SER A 18 4.92 14.61 -1.62
CA SER A 18 4.12 13.77 -0.74
C SER A 18 4.49 12.30 -0.87
N ASN A 19 4.22 11.54 0.20
CA ASN A 19 4.33 10.08 0.17
C ASN A 19 3.06 9.46 -0.42
N VAL A 20 3.20 8.32 -1.08
CA VAL A 20 2.08 7.61 -1.69
C VAL A 20 1.66 6.45 -0.80
N ASN A 21 0.37 6.36 -0.47
CA ASN A 21 -0.18 5.16 0.16
C ASN A 21 -0.39 4.10 -0.92
N PHE A 22 0.48 3.09 -0.95
CA PHE A 22 0.38 1.99 -1.90
C PHE A 22 -0.53 0.91 -1.31
N ALA A 23 -1.83 1.04 -1.61
CA ALA A 23 -2.88 0.17 -1.08
C ALA A 23 -2.61 -1.34 -1.25
N PRO A 24 -2.02 -1.83 -2.36
CA PRO A 24 -1.72 -3.26 -2.51
C PRO A 24 -0.80 -3.84 -1.45
N LEU A 25 0.13 -3.02 -0.94
CA LEU A 25 1.06 -3.41 0.13
C LEU A 25 0.64 -2.87 1.50
N GLN A 26 -0.52 -2.19 1.58
CA GLN A 26 -1.06 -1.55 2.79
C GLN A 26 -0.02 -0.69 3.54
N ARG A 27 0.85 -0.02 2.78
CA ARG A 27 1.95 0.77 3.32
C ARG A 27 2.13 2.05 2.55
N THR A 28 2.71 3.02 3.23
CA THR A 28 3.20 4.25 2.63
C THR A 28 4.56 4.01 1.99
N VAL A 29 4.70 4.40 0.74
CA VAL A 29 5.96 4.43 -0.03
C VAL A 29 6.42 5.87 -0.14
N ARG A 30 7.70 6.10 0.14
CA ARG A 30 8.28 7.45 0.19
C ARG A 30 8.40 8.03 -1.21
N GLY A 31 7.80 9.20 -1.42
CA GLY A 31 7.94 9.95 -2.66
C GLY A 31 9.29 10.68 -2.73
N ARG A 32 9.68 11.08 -3.94
CA ARG A 32 10.79 12.00 -4.16
C ARG A 32 10.51 13.32 -3.45
N PHE A 33 11.54 13.85 -2.82
CA PHE A 33 11.50 15.17 -2.18
C PHE A 33 12.39 16.13 -2.95
N ASP A 34 11.77 17.04 -3.70
CA ASP A 34 12.44 18.08 -4.45
C ASP A 34 12.06 19.46 -3.88
N LEU A 35 13.02 20.10 -3.20
CA LEU A 35 12.82 21.42 -2.62
C LEU A 35 12.50 22.50 -3.65
N ARG A 36 12.82 22.30 -4.93
CA ARG A 36 12.43 23.26 -5.97
C ARG A 36 10.91 23.34 -6.17
N ARG A 37 10.19 22.32 -5.71
CA ARG A 37 8.71 22.26 -5.71
C ARG A 37 8.11 22.85 -4.43
N ASP A 38 8.93 23.16 -3.43
CA ASP A 38 8.47 23.72 -2.16
C ASP A 38 8.42 25.26 -2.25
N PRO A 39 7.27 25.90 -1.97
CA PRO A 39 7.15 27.36 -1.97
C PRO A 39 8.04 28.06 -0.93
N ASN A 40 8.54 27.34 0.09
CA ASN A 40 9.39 27.86 1.16
C ASN A 40 10.87 27.42 1.03
N ALA A 41 11.33 27.06 -0.17
CA ALA A 41 12.63 26.45 -0.41
C ALA A 41 13.86 27.25 0.05
N GLY A 42 13.75 28.57 0.25
CA GLY A 42 14.88 29.49 0.38
C GLY A 42 15.95 29.09 1.40
N GLN A 43 15.58 28.75 2.63
CA GLN A 43 16.55 28.38 3.67
C GLN A 43 16.96 26.89 3.61
N LEU A 44 16.10 26.05 3.03
CA LEU A 44 16.31 24.60 2.98
C LEU A 44 17.18 24.17 1.80
N LEU A 45 17.22 24.95 0.71
CA LEU A 45 18.08 24.72 -0.46
C LEU A 45 19.58 24.66 -0.12
N ASN A 46 20.04 25.50 0.81
CA ASN A 46 21.43 25.45 1.28
C ASN A 46 21.75 24.15 2.03
N ARG A 47 20.75 23.62 2.75
CA ARG A 47 20.87 22.39 3.53
C ARG A 47 20.70 21.13 2.67
N TRP A 48 19.94 21.24 1.59
CA TRP A 48 19.54 20.15 0.70
C TRP A 48 19.55 20.66 -0.75
N PRO A 49 20.75 20.79 -1.34
CA PRO A 49 20.91 21.33 -2.69
C PRO A 49 20.43 20.35 -3.77
N GLU A 50 20.39 19.06 -3.44
CA GLU A 50 19.98 17.98 -4.32
C GLU A 50 18.64 17.39 -3.88
N PRO A 51 17.78 16.97 -4.82
CA PRO A 51 16.54 16.30 -4.50
C PRO A 51 16.82 14.93 -3.87
N ILE A 52 16.04 14.58 -2.86
CA ILE A 52 16.11 13.27 -2.23
C ILE A 52 15.27 12.31 -3.10
N PRO A 53 15.88 11.27 -3.71
CA PRO A 53 15.17 10.34 -4.60
C PRO A 53 14.02 9.67 -3.86
N GLY A 54 12.94 9.32 -4.57
CA GLY A 54 11.87 8.52 -4.00
C GLY A 54 12.29 7.06 -3.81
N GLN A 55 11.45 6.27 -3.14
CA GLN A 55 11.61 4.82 -3.17
C GLN A 55 11.27 4.30 -4.57
N VAL A 56 11.97 3.24 -4.99
CA VAL A 56 11.78 2.61 -6.29
C VAL A 56 11.15 1.24 -6.09
N VAL A 57 10.04 0.99 -6.75
CA VAL A 57 9.43 -0.34 -6.80
C VAL A 57 9.86 -1.05 -8.07
N GLN A 58 10.54 -2.16 -7.89
CA GLN A 58 10.85 -3.12 -8.93
C GLN A 58 9.83 -4.26 -8.87
N PHE A 59 9.30 -4.70 -10.00
CA PHE A 59 8.37 -5.80 -10.05
C PHE A 59 8.62 -6.65 -11.28
N ASP A 60 8.67 -7.97 -11.09
CA ASP A 60 8.79 -8.94 -12.16
C ASP A 60 7.43 -9.60 -12.42
N PHE A 61 6.87 -9.31 -13.60
CA PHE A 61 5.58 -9.85 -14.00
C PHE A 61 5.57 -11.38 -14.21
N ALA A 62 6.74 -12.00 -14.42
CA ALA A 62 6.82 -13.45 -14.62
C ALA A 62 6.74 -14.24 -13.30
N SER A 63 7.38 -13.72 -12.24
CA SER A 63 7.43 -14.37 -10.93
C SER A 63 6.36 -13.87 -9.95
N GLY A 64 5.82 -12.67 -10.16
CA GLY A 64 4.96 -12.01 -9.17
C GLY A 64 5.72 -11.49 -7.95
N GLU A 65 7.05 -11.49 -8.02
CA GLU A 65 7.93 -10.95 -6.98
C GLU A 65 8.27 -9.50 -7.27
N GLY A 66 8.22 -8.68 -6.23
CA GLY A 66 8.61 -7.28 -6.27
C GLY A 66 9.58 -6.92 -5.15
N PHE A 67 10.26 -5.80 -5.35
CA PHE A 67 11.20 -5.25 -4.40
C PHE A 67 10.98 -3.75 -4.26
N ILE A 68 10.82 -3.28 -3.04
CA ILE A 68 10.98 -1.85 -2.72
C ILE A 68 12.47 -1.64 -2.47
N VAL A 69 13.08 -0.79 -3.28
CA VAL A 69 14.49 -0.39 -3.18
C VAL A 69 14.54 1.03 -2.64
N GLU A 70 15.41 1.25 -1.68
CA GLU A 70 15.70 2.57 -1.10
C GLU A 70 17.00 3.11 -1.71
N PRO A 71 16.93 4.02 -2.71
CA PRO A 71 18.11 4.47 -3.44
C PRO A 71 19.14 5.17 -2.56
N LEU A 72 18.74 5.68 -1.38
CA LEU A 72 19.65 6.36 -0.45
C LEU A 72 20.79 5.50 0.09
N HIS A 73 20.75 4.17 -0.13
CA HIS A 73 21.87 3.28 0.18
C HIS A 73 22.97 3.27 -0.89
N GLU A 74 22.69 3.75 -2.10
CA GLU A 74 23.67 3.82 -3.18
C GLU A 74 24.75 4.89 -2.91
N GLU A 75 25.98 4.62 -3.34
CA GLU A 75 27.13 5.51 -3.10
C GLU A 75 26.92 6.94 -3.62
N ARG A 76 26.22 7.10 -4.74
CA ARG A 76 25.90 8.42 -5.31
C ARG A 76 25.06 9.31 -4.39
N TYR A 77 24.38 8.73 -3.40
CA TYR A 77 23.55 9.47 -2.43
C TYR A 77 24.14 9.44 -1.01
N ALA A 78 25.39 9.00 -0.84
CA ALA A 78 26.04 8.91 0.48
C ALA A 78 26.00 10.23 1.25
N ALA A 79 26.23 11.36 0.57
CA ALA A 79 26.18 12.69 1.20
C ALA A 79 24.77 13.08 1.69
N ILE A 80 23.71 12.61 1.02
CA ILE A 80 22.32 12.82 1.45
C ILE A 80 22.01 11.90 2.65
N ARG A 81 22.42 10.62 2.57
CA ARG A 81 22.28 9.65 3.67
C ARG A 81 22.90 10.18 4.96
N GLU A 82 24.16 10.63 4.92
CA GLU A 82 24.87 11.15 6.10
C GLU A 82 24.12 12.32 6.74
N ARG A 83 23.55 13.22 5.93
CA ARG A 83 22.74 14.36 6.43
C ARG A 83 21.43 13.91 7.07
N ILE A 84 20.76 12.90 6.52
CA ILE A 84 19.52 12.33 7.06
C ILE A 84 19.81 11.61 8.39
N GLU A 85 20.89 10.85 8.46
CA GLU A 85 21.32 10.14 9.66
C GLU A 85 21.77 11.11 10.76
N ALA A 86 22.47 12.19 10.41
CA ALA A 86 22.83 13.27 11.33
C ALA A 86 21.62 13.99 11.95
N LEU A 87 20.45 13.91 11.30
CA LEU A 87 19.17 14.39 11.82
C LEU A 87 18.47 13.39 12.76
N GLY A 88 19.05 12.22 12.99
CA GLY A 88 18.48 11.15 13.82
C GLY A 88 17.37 10.34 13.13
N MET A 89 17.19 10.51 11.81
CA MET A 89 16.21 9.75 11.05
C MET A 89 16.79 8.40 10.62
N LYS A 90 16.00 7.34 10.74
CA LYS A 90 16.38 5.99 10.29
C LYS A 90 15.93 5.77 8.85
N LEU A 91 16.86 5.36 8.01
CA LEU A 91 16.54 4.91 6.66
C LEU A 91 15.79 3.58 6.69
N THR A 92 14.95 3.39 5.67
CA THR A 92 14.32 2.08 5.43
C THR A 92 15.36 1.07 4.93
N LYS A 93 14.99 -0.22 4.91
CA LYS A 93 15.87 -1.28 4.41
C LYS A 93 16.24 -1.01 2.95
N GLU A 94 17.48 -1.35 2.59
CA GLU A 94 18.00 -1.19 1.22
C GLU A 94 17.10 -1.86 0.18
N ARG A 95 16.66 -3.08 0.48
CA ARG A 95 15.78 -3.87 -0.38
C ARG A 95 14.78 -4.65 0.45
N GLU A 96 13.51 -4.50 0.13
CA GLU A 96 12.42 -5.19 0.80
C GLU A 96 11.59 -5.96 -0.22
N ALA A 97 11.63 -7.28 -0.12
CA ALA A 97 10.87 -8.17 -1.00
C ALA A 97 9.39 -8.17 -0.63
N PHE A 98 8.53 -8.21 -1.64
CA PHE A 98 7.11 -8.41 -1.50
C PHE A 98 6.60 -9.31 -2.63
N VAL A 99 5.45 -9.95 -2.42
CA VAL A 99 4.77 -10.74 -3.44
C VAL A 99 3.43 -10.09 -3.71
N LEU A 100 3.12 -9.87 -4.98
CA LEU A 100 1.87 -9.25 -5.39
C LEU A 100 1.38 -9.85 -6.70
N ASP A 101 0.06 -9.93 -6.85
CA ASP A 101 -0.57 -10.32 -8.10
C ASP A 101 -0.25 -9.31 -9.23
N ALA A 102 0.12 -9.84 -10.39
CA ALA A 102 0.57 -9.06 -11.54
C ALA A 102 -0.52 -8.11 -12.07
N ALA A 103 -1.78 -8.56 -12.12
CA ALA A 103 -2.89 -7.72 -12.59
C ALA A 103 -3.16 -6.58 -11.61
N THR A 104 -3.11 -6.87 -10.31
CA THR A 104 -3.21 -5.89 -9.24
C THR A 104 -2.07 -4.86 -9.33
N PHE A 105 -0.82 -5.29 -9.47
CA PHE A 105 0.30 -4.37 -9.61
C PHE A 105 0.15 -3.46 -10.83
N ALA A 106 -0.16 -4.04 -12.00
CA ALA A 106 -0.31 -3.30 -13.24
C ALA A 106 -1.42 -2.23 -13.14
N TYR A 107 -2.57 -2.57 -12.56
CA TYR A 107 -3.69 -1.65 -12.39
C TYR A 107 -3.31 -0.44 -11.51
N TRP A 108 -2.72 -0.68 -10.35
CA TRP A 108 -2.38 0.40 -9.42
C TRP A 108 -1.22 1.25 -9.91
N MET A 109 -0.20 0.64 -10.52
CA MET A 109 0.93 1.40 -11.06
C MET A 109 0.55 2.22 -12.30
N ALA A 110 -0.31 1.69 -13.18
CA ALA A 110 -0.82 2.47 -14.31
C ALA A 110 -1.55 3.73 -13.82
N GLY A 111 -2.44 3.61 -12.83
CA GLY A 111 -3.13 4.77 -12.26
C GLY A 111 -2.20 5.81 -11.64
N LEU A 112 -1.14 5.38 -10.94
CA LEU A 112 -0.14 6.29 -10.35
C LEU A 112 0.75 6.96 -11.39
N ILE A 113 1.05 6.28 -12.50
CA ILE A 113 1.82 6.87 -13.61
C ILE A 113 0.94 7.88 -14.37
N GLU A 114 -0.34 7.55 -14.59
CA GLU A 114 -1.32 8.44 -15.24
C GLU A 114 -1.62 9.68 -14.40
N SER A 115 -1.69 9.56 -13.06
CA SER A 115 -1.86 10.71 -12.17
C SER A 115 -0.61 11.57 -12.03
N GLY A 116 0.55 11.07 -12.47
CA GLY A 116 1.85 11.72 -12.31
C GLY A 116 2.48 11.56 -10.92
N ASP A 117 1.94 10.68 -10.08
CA ASP A 117 2.48 10.37 -8.74
C ASP A 117 3.65 9.38 -8.79
N ALA A 118 3.85 8.72 -9.94
CA ALA A 118 4.93 7.78 -10.18
C ALA A 118 5.54 7.92 -11.58
N LYS A 119 6.82 7.58 -11.70
CA LYS A 119 7.59 7.67 -12.94
C LYS A 119 8.26 6.34 -13.26
N LEU A 120 7.99 5.84 -14.46
CA LEU A 120 8.67 4.65 -14.98
C LEU A 120 10.14 4.97 -15.25
N LEU A 121 11.05 4.31 -14.53
CA LEU A 121 12.51 4.43 -14.70
C LEU A 121 13.05 3.43 -15.72
N ALA A 122 12.54 2.20 -15.69
CA ALA A 122 12.96 1.13 -16.60
C ALA A 122 11.83 0.13 -16.86
N GLY A 123 11.89 -0.52 -18.03
CA GLY A 123 10.91 -1.50 -18.48
C GLY A 123 9.74 -0.88 -19.24
N THR A 124 8.73 -1.69 -19.52
CA THR A 124 7.48 -1.26 -20.15
C THR A 124 6.33 -1.91 -19.40
N MET A 125 5.32 -1.11 -19.03
CA MET A 125 4.13 -1.64 -18.38
C MET A 125 3.34 -2.49 -19.39
N PRO A 126 2.95 -3.73 -19.05
CA PRO A 126 2.14 -4.56 -19.93
C PRO A 126 0.74 -3.94 -20.11
N THR A 127 0.27 -3.87 -21.35
CA THR A 127 -1.02 -3.27 -21.71
C THR A 127 -2.22 -4.14 -21.31
N SER A 128 -2.00 -5.45 -21.17
CA SER A 128 -2.99 -6.42 -20.73
C SER A 128 -2.30 -7.46 -19.86
N VAL A 129 -2.84 -7.69 -18.66
CA VAL A 129 -2.38 -8.74 -17.75
C VAL A 129 -3.57 -9.65 -17.48
N GLU A 130 -3.36 -10.96 -17.53
CA GLU A 130 -4.40 -11.93 -17.20
C GLU A 130 -4.70 -11.86 -15.70
N GLY A 131 -5.97 -11.64 -15.35
CA GLY A 131 -6.44 -11.58 -13.96
C GLY A 131 -7.41 -10.44 -13.69
N LYS A 132 -8.24 -10.58 -12.65
CA LYS A 132 -9.07 -9.48 -12.15
C LYS A 132 -8.28 -8.74 -11.08
N PRO A 133 -7.90 -7.46 -11.29
CA PRO A 133 -7.10 -6.72 -10.33
C PRO A 133 -7.87 -6.53 -9.02
N ARG A 134 -7.18 -6.68 -7.89
CA ARG A 134 -7.76 -6.36 -6.58
C ARG A 134 -7.77 -4.85 -6.37
N THR A 135 -8.96 -4.28 -6.22
CA THR A 135 -9.16 -2.83 -6.03
C THR A 135 -9.54 -2.45 -4.59
N ARG A 136 -9.96 -3.42 -3.78
CA ARG A 136 -10.36 -3.21 -2.37
C ARG A 136 -9.44 -3.97 -1.42
N PHE A 137 -8.73 -3.20 -0.57
CA PHE A 137 -7.83 -3.73 0.47
C PHE A 137 -8.29 -3.40 1.90
N HIS A 138 -9.25 -2.49 2.06
CA HIS A 138 -9.71 -1.99 3.37
C HIS A 138 -11.11 -2.45 3.79
N SER A 139 -11.85 -3.14 2.93
CA SER A 139 -13.07 -3.81 3.35
C SER A 139 -12.66 -5.16 3.96
N SER A 140 -12.99 -5.40 5.23
CA SER A 140 -13.35 -6.76 5.66
C SER A 140 -14.19 -7.36 4.53
N GLU A 141 -13.95 -8.60 4.14
CA GLU A 141 -14.90 -9.30 3.28
C GLU A 141 -16.26 -9.08 3.92
N GLU A 142 -17.10 -8.25 3.29
CA GLU A 142 -18.44 -8.10 3.77
C GLU A 142 -19.02 -9.47 3.54
N ALA A 143 -19.21 -10.22 4.63
CA ALA A 143 -19.98 -11.45 4.62
C ALA A 143 -21.20 -11.20 3.73
N ASP A 144 -21.43 -12.11 2.80
CA ASP A 144 -22.45 -12.00 1.78
C ASP A 144 -23.73 -11.46 2.44
N PRO A 145 -24.46 -10.48 1.88
CA PRO A 145 -25.71 -9.99 2.45
C PRO A 145 -26.64 -11.11 2.94
N ILE A 146 -26.59 -12.28 2.29
CA ILE A 146 -27.28 -13.50 2.68
C ILE A 146 -26.74 -14.08 4.00
N ASP A 147 -25.42 -14.16 4.18
CA ASP A 147 -24.79 -14.61 5.42
C ASP A 147 -25.08 -13.68 6.60
N LYS A 148 -25.09 -12.35 6.35
CA LYS A 148 -25.48 -11.35 7.37
C LYS A 148 -26.95 -11.53 7.79
N LEU A 149 -27.84 -11.83 6.84
CA LEU A 149 -29.26 -12.08 7.13
C LEU A 149 -29.45 -13.39 7.90
N SER A 150 -28.80 -14.48 7.48
CA SER A 150 -28.83 -15.77 8.16
C SER A 150 -28.36 -15.65 9.62
N ALA A 151 -27.23 -14.98 9.84
CA ALA A 151 -26.70 -14.74 11.18
C ALA A 151 -27.62 -13.85 12.05
N ALA A 152 -28.33 -12.89 11.44
CA ALA A 152 -29.31 -12.05 12.15
C ALA A 152 -30.55 -12.85 12.57
N ILE A 153 -31.07 -13.72 11.69
CA ILE A 153 -32.20 -14.60 11.98
C ILE A 153 -31.83 -15.59 13.10
N GLU A 154 -30.66 -16.21 13.04
CA GLU A 154 -30.21 -17.12 14.11
C GLU A 154 -30.11 -16.43 15.48
N ARG A 155 -29.57 -15.20 15.53
CA ARG A 155 -29.54 -14.41 16.77
C ARG A 155 -30.95 -14.09 17.29
N GLN A 156 -31.88 -13.76 16.39
CA GLN A 156 -33.27 -13.49 16.76
C GLN A 156 -33.94 -14.75 17.34
N THR A 157 -33.75 -15.91 16.70
CA THR A 157 -34.29 -17.19 17.19
C THR A 157 -33.71 -17.56 18.56
N GLN A 158 -32.40 -17.35 18.78
CA GLN A 158 -31.78 -17.58 20.07
C GLN A 158 -32.34 -16.66 21.17
N GLN A 159 -32.61 -15.39 20.85
CA GLN A 159 -33.23 -14.45 21.80
C GLN A 159 -34.67 -14.84 22.14
N GLN A 160 -35.46 -15.26 21.14
CA GLN A 160 -36.83 -15.75 21.36
C GLN A 160 -36.86 -16.99 22.25
N ASN A 161 -35.96 -17.94 22.02
CA ASN A 161 -35.85 -19.16 22.84
C ASN A 161 -35.47 -18.84 24.30
N LYS A 162 -34.56 -17.88 24.51
CA LYS A 162 -34.21 -17.41 25.87
C LYS A 162 -35.40 -16.76 26.57
N LEU A 163 -36.16 -15.92 25.86
CA LEU A 163 -37.36 -15.28 26.38
C LEU A 163 -38.44 -16.30 26.76
N LEU A 164 -38.68 -17.28 25.91
CA LEU A 164 -39.61 -18.38 26.19
C LEU A 164 -39.19 -19.18 27.42
N ALA A 165 -37.91 -19.52 27.55
CA ALA A 165 -37.39 -20.22 28.72
C ALA A 165 -37.63 -19.44 30.03
N VAL A 166 -37.36 -18.13 30.02
CA VAL A 166 -37.60 -17.26 31.18
C VAL A 166 -39.09 -17.16 31.52
N LEU A 167 -39.96 -17.04 30.51
CA LEU A 167 -41.41 -17.00 30.70
C LEU A 167 -41.94 -18.31 31.30
N ILE A 168 -41.48 -19.46 30.79
CA ILE A 168 -41.84 -20.77 31.34
C ILE A 168 -41.40 -20.89 32.81
N GLU A 169 -40.19 -20.45 33.15
CA GLU A 169 -39.70 -20.46 34.52
C GLU A 169 -40.52 -19.55 35.44
N ALA A 170 -40.90 -18.36 34.97
CA ALA A 170 -41.73 -17.40 35.72
C ALA A 170 -43.15 -17.93 35.97
N VAL A 171 -43.79 -18.54 34.97
CA VAL A 171 -45.12 -19.15 35.10
C VAL A 171 -45.08 -20.31 36.09
N ASN A 172 -44.05 -21.16 36.03
CA ASN A 172 -43.88 -22.28 36.98
C ASN A 172 -43.65 -21.82 38.43
N LYS A 173 -43.10 -20.62 38.64
CA LYS A 173 -42.94 -20.02 39.98
C LYS A 173 -44.22 -19.39 40.52
N LEU A 174 -45.12 -18.93 39.65
CA LEU A 174 -46.41 -18.32 40.04
C LEU A 174 -47.54 -19.35 40.25
N GLY A 175 -47.39 -20.55 39.70
CA GLY A 175 -48.34 -21.67 39.89
C GLY A 175 -48.08 -22.54 41.12
N LYS A 176 -47.12 -22.18 41.98
CA LYS A 176 -46.87 -22.77 43.30
C LYS A 176 -47.24 -21.77 44.38
#